data_AF-A0A1C7DFU3-F1
#
_entry.id   AF-A0A1C7DFU3-F1
#
_cell.length_a   1.000
_cell.length_b   1.000
_cell.length_c   1.000
_cell.angle_alpha   90.00
_cell.angle_beta   90.00
_cell.angle_gamma   90.00
#
_symmetry.space_group_name_H-M   'P 1'
#
loop_
_entity.id
_entity.type
_entity.pdbx_description
1 polymer ?
#
loop_
_entity_poly.entity_id
_entity_poly.type
_entity_poly.pdbx_seq_one_letter_code
_entity_poly.pdbx_strand_id
1 'polypeptide(L)'
;MRYMQYKGVVEREYKKSLRKIMYEICVVEGLNASLGAKKLGVAKEIFVFWRNFYRLDKNQQLFDQAVDNIDQMKFLYLNEAKGIDLSRPLQHENEQSLQGLEELVERMVEYYKCKHAESGGLDIDAGKLSLYEFAQELLAEYENGSLLEKIKKEKK
;
A
#
# COMPACT_ATOMS: atom_id res chain seq x y z
N MET A 1 33.24 -0.38 -0.12
CA MET A 1 32.01 -0.14 -0.89
C MET A 1 32.37 0.26 -2.32
N ARG A 2 31.67 -0.25 -3.34
CA ARG A 2 31.86 0.14 -4.76
C ARG A 2 31.60 1.64 -4.96
N TYR A 3 32.36 2.29 -5.84
CA TYR A 3 32.18 3.68 -6.33
C TYR A 3 32.24 4.83 -5.29
N MET A 4 32.81 4.61 -4.10
CA MET A 4 32.96 5.65 -3.06
C MET A 4 33.79 6.86 -3.50
N GLN A 5 34.72 6.66 -4.44
CA GLN A 5 35.58 7.72 -4.98
C GLN A 5 34.76 8.83 -5.68
N TYR A 6 33.67 8.46 -6.35
CA TYR A 6 32.78 9.40 -7.04
C TYR A 6 31.86 10.14 -6.07
N LYS A 7 31.49 9.52 -4.94
CA LYS A 7 30.65 10.14 -3.92
C LYS A 7 31.23 11.47 -3.43
N GLY A 8 32.51 11.47 -3.02
CA GLY A 8 33.15 12.67 -2.49
C GLY A 8 33.34 13.80 -3.52
N VAL A 9 33.37 13.47 -4.81
CA VAL A 9 33.40 14.47 -5.89
C VAL A 9 32.02 15.12 -6.01
N VAL A 10 30.98 14.31 -6.15
CA VAL A 10 29.58 14.77 -6.29
C VAL A 10 29.13 15.57 -5.07
N GLU A 11 29.42 15.12 -3.85
CA GLU A 11 29.03 15.84 -2.63
C GLU A 11 29.70 17.21 -2.50
N ARG A 12 30.94 17.36 -2.97
CA ARG A 12 31.65 18.66 -2.96
C ARG A 12 31.10 19.63 -4.00
N GLU A 13 30.82 19.14 -5.20
CA GLU A 13 30.25 19.94 -6.29
C GLU A 13 28.87 20.50 -5.91
N TYR A 14 28.01 19.65 -5.34
CA TYR A 14 26.63 20.01 -5.01
C TYR A 14 26.45 20.55 -3.58
N LYS A 15 27.50 20.53 -2.74
CA LYS A 15 27.49 20.95 -1.33
C LYS A 15 26.36 20.32 -0.50
N LYS A 16 25.98 19.08 -0.83
CA LYS A 16 24.91 18.29 -0.20
C LYS A 16 25.39 16.86 -0.03
N SER A 17 24.78 16.12 0.89
CA SER A 17 25.02 14.67 0.97
C SER A 17 24.49 13.97 -0.27
N LEU A 18 25.15 12.89 -0.68
CA LEU A 18 24.77 12.10 -1.85
C LEU A 18 23.32 11.61 -1.72
N ARG A 19 22.89 11.24 -0.52
CA ARG A 19 21.50 10.86 -0.24
C ARG A 19 20.51 11.97 -0.61
N LYS A 20 20.79 13.22 -0.22
CA LYS A 20 19.92 14.36 -0.51
C LYS A 20 19.89 14.68 -2.01
N ILE A 21 21.05 14.64 -2.67
CA ILE A 21 21.18 14.84 -4.12
C ILE A 21 20.38 13.78 -4.88
N MET A 22 20.56 12.50 -4.52
CA MET A 22 19.86 11.40 -5.16
C MET A 22 18.35 11.48 -4.92
N TYR A 23 17.90 11.88 -3.74
CA TYR A 23 16.48 12.08 -3.46
C TYR A 23 15.88 13.19 -4.32
N GLU A 24 16.54 14.35 -4.43
CA GLU A 24 16.09 15.45 -5.29
C GLU A 24 15.96 14.98 -6.76
N ILE A 25 16.97 14.28 -7.28
CA ILE A 25 16.97 13.82 -8.68
C ILE A 25 15.93 12.72 -8.94
N CYS A 26 15.87 11.71 -8.08
CA CYS A 26 15.02 10.53 -8.32
C CYS A 26 13.56 10.77 -7.93
N VAL A 27 13.31 11.53 -6.86
CA VAL A 27 11.98 11.65 -6.24
C VAL A 27 11.33 12.98 -6.56
N VAL A 28 12.06 14.10 -6.39
CA VAL A 28 11.50 15.43 -6.62
C VAL A 28 11.43 15.73 -8.13
N GLU A 29 12.50 15.44 -8.86
CA GLU A 29 12.57 15.69 -10.31
C GLU A 29 12.10 14.50 -11.16
N GLY A 30 11.98 13.30 -10.58
CA GLY A 30 11.52 12.11 -11.29
C GLY A 30 12.42 11.64 -12.43
N LEU A 31 13.73 11.95 -12.39
CA LEU A 31 14.63 11.61 -13.50
C LEU A 31 14.95 10.11 -13.54
N ASN A 32 14.93 9.54 -14.74
CA ASN A 32 15.38 8.18 -14.98
C ASN A 32 16.91 8.06 -14.87
N ALA A 33 17.41 6.82 -14.83
CA ALA A 33 18.83 6.56 -14.61
C ALA A 33 19.77 7.18 -15.65
N SER A 34 19.33 7.35 -16.91
CA SER A 34 20.15 7.96 -17.96
C SER A 34 20.30 9.47 -17.73
N LEU A 35 19.16 10.15 -17.52
CA LEU A 35 19.11 11.59 -17.30
C LEU A 35 19.77 11.98 -15.96
N GLY A 36 19.54 11.21 -14.91
CA GLY A 36 20.16 11.42 -13.60
C GLY A 36 21.68 11.23 -13.64
N ALA A 37 22.17 10.20 -14.34
CA ALA A 37 23.60 9.99 -14.52
C ALA A 37 24.27 11.13 -15.30
N LYS A 38 23.62 11.57 -16.39
CA LYS A 38 24.07 12.73 -17.19
C LYS A 38 24.11 14.00 -16.34
N LYS A 39 23.10 14.24 -15.49
CA LYS A 39 23.03 15.40 -14.60
C LYS A 39 24.17 15.40 -13.59
N LEU A 40 24.50 14.25 -13.01
CA LEU A 40 25.58 14.10 -12.04
C LEU A 40 26.98 13.95 -12.65
N GLY A 41 27.10 13.89 -13.98
CA GLY A 41 28.38 13.67 -14.65
C GLY A 41 29.03 12.32 -14.32
N VAL A 42 28.23 11.29 -14.00
CA VAL A 42 28.72 9.95 -13.64
C VAL A 42 28.27 8.89 -14.64
N ALA A 43 28.96 7.74 -14.65
CA ALA A 43 28.51 6.58 -15.42
C ALA A 43 27.14 6.10 -14.92
N LYS A 44 26.29 5.63 -15.84
CA LYS A 44 24.93 5.15 -15.54
C LYS A 44 24.89 4.06 -14.46
N GLU A 45 25.87 3.15 -14.47
CA GLU A 45 25.98 2.07 -13.49
C GLU A 45 26.18 2.59 -12.06
N ILE A 46 26.95 3.66 -11.90
CA ILE A 46 27.18 4.31 -10.61
C ILE A 46 25.87 4.94 -10.10
N PHE A 47 25.16 5.63 -10.99
CA PHE A 47 23.86 6.22 -10.66
C PHE A 47 22.83 5.16 -10.26
N VAL A 48 22.71 4.08 -11.03
CA VAL A 48 21.81 2.95 -10.72
C VAL A 48 22.19 2.32 -9.38
N PHE A 49 23.47 2.11 -9.13
CA PHE A 49 23.94 1.58 -7.84
C PHE A 49 23.51 2.48 -6.67
N TRP A 50 23.72 3.80 -6.75
CA TRP A 50 23.30 4.73 -5.70
C TRP A 50 21.78 4.78 -5.53
N ARG A 51 21.02 4.81 -6.63
CA ARG A 51 19.56 4.81 -6.60
C ARG A 51 19.02 3.58 -5.88
N ASN A 52 19.58 2.40 -6.16
CA ASN A 52 19.21 1.14 -5.52
C ASN A 52 19.66 1.12 -4.05
N PHE A 53 20.88 1.56 -3.76
CA PHE A 53 21.42 1.63 -2.40
C PHE A 53 20.56 2.50 -1.47
N TYR A 54 20.07 3.64 -1.99
CA TYR A 54 19.17 4.52 -1.25
C TYR A 54 17.69 4.18 -1.40
N ARG A 55 17.35 3.09 -2.11
CA ARG A 55 15.96 2.61 -2.32
C ARG A 55 15.04 3.66 -2.96
N LEU A 56 15.58 4.46 -3.87
CA LEU A 56 14.87 5.57 -4.53
C LEU A 56 14.25 5.17 -5.88
N ASP A 57 14.16 3.87 -6.16
CA ASP A 57 13.41 3.38 -7.31
C ASP A 57 11.91 3.42 -6.98
N LYS A 58 11.08 3.82 -7.95
CA LYS A 58 9.64 3.98 -7.75
C LYS A 58 8.98 2.71 -7.21
N ASN A 59 9.37 1.54 -7.71
CA ASN A 59 8.81 0.27 -7.24
C ASN A 59 9.23 -0.02 -5.80
N GLN A 60 10.45 0.35 -5.43
CA GLN A 60 10.94 0.18 -4.07
C GLN A 60 10.23 1.11 -3.09
N GLN A 61 9.93 2.35 -3.51
CA GLN A 61 9.15 3.29 -2.71
C GLN A 61 7.71 2.82 -2.50
N LEU A 62 7.05 2.32 -3.55
CA LEU A 62 5.71 1.75 -3.42
C LEU A 62 5.71 0.52 -2.50
N PHE A 63 6.75 -0.31 -2.59
CA PHE A 63 6.92 -1.44 -1.69
C PHE A 63 7.12 -0.98 -0.24
N ASP A 64 7.98 0.01 0.01
CA ASP A 64 8.24 0.53 1.36
C ASP A 64 6.95 1.14 1.95
N GLN A 65 6.18 1.88 1.15
CA GLN A 65 4.85 2.38 1.55
C GLN A 65 3.86 1.25 1.87
N ALA A 66 3.83 0.18 1.06
CA ALA A 66 2.95 -0.95 1.32
C ALA A 66 3.30 -1.66 2.64
N VAL A 67 4.60 -1.81 2.93
CA VAL A 67 5.07 -2.37 4.21
C VAL A 67 4.65 -1.47 5.38
N ASP A 68 4.87 -0.16 5.29
CA ASP A 68 4.46 0.80 6.33
C ASP A 68 2.94 0.74 6.58
N ASN A 69 2.13 0.60 5.53
CA ASN A 69 0.67 0.47 5.66
C ASN A 69 0.27 -0.83 6.36
N ILE A 70 0.89 -1.95 6.04
CA ILE A 70 0.64 -3.25 6.70
C ILE A 70 0.97 -3.14 8.20
N ASP A 71 2.08 -2.51 8.56
CA ASP A 71 2.49 -2.31 9.95
C ASP A 71 1.50 -1.43 10.73
N GLN A 72 0.95 -0.38 10.10
CA GLN A 72 -0.09 0.45 10.72
C GLN A 72 -1.39 -0.35 10.95
N MET A 73 -1.81 -1.13 9.96
CA MET A 73 -3.03 -1.94 10.02
C MET A 73 -2.95 -3.04 11.07
N LYS A 74 -1.76 -3.60 11.32
CA LYS A 74 -1.54 -4.63 12.33
C LYS A 74 -2.08 -4.24 13.70
N PHE A 75 -1.84 -3.02 14.16
CA PHE A 75 -2.32 -2.56 15.48
C PHE A 75 -3.83 -2.39 15.53
N LEU A 76 -4.44 -1.91 14.44
CA LEU A 76 -5.89 -1.76 14.33
C LEU A 76 -6.57 -3.13 14.45
N TYR A 77 -6.20 -4.07 13.58
CA TYR A 77 -6.86 -5.38 13.52
C TYR A 77 -6.54 -6.28 14.70
N LEU A 78 -5.36 -6.14 15.35
CA LEU A 78 -5.08 -6.84 16.61
C LEU A 78 -6.07 -6.48 17.73
N ASN A 79 -6.61 -5.26 17.73
CA ASN A 79 -7.61 -4.86 18.71
C ASN A 79 -9.01 -5.27 18.31
N GLU A 80 -9.37 -5.09 17.04
CA GLU A 80 -10.69 -5.48 16.53
C GLU A 80 -10.90 -7.00 16.59
N ALA A 81 -9.88 -7.81 16.33
CA ALA A 81 -9.97 -9.27 16.35
C ALA A 81 -10.29 -9.86 17.73
N LYS A 82 -9.97 -9.16 18.83
CA LYS A 82 -10.15 -9.69 20.20
C LYS A 82 -11.62 -9.92 20.59
N GLY A 83 -12.56 -9.25 19.93
CA GLY A 83 -13.99 -9.36 20.20
C GLY A 83 -14.77 -10.21 19.20
N ILE A 84 -14.10 -10.76 18.19
CA ILE A 84 -14.76 -11.46 17.09
C ILE A 84 -15.02 -12.92 17.49
N ASP A 85 -16.30 -13.31 17.50
CA ASP A 85 -16.71 -14.71 17.59
C ASP A 85 -17.06 -15.23 16.19
N LEU A 86 -16.12 -15.97 15.58
CA LEU A 86 -16.32 -16.61 14.28
C LEU A 86 -17.27 -17.81 14.35
N SER A 87 -17.57 -18.33 15.55
CA SER A 87 -18.43 -19.50 15.73
C SER A 87 -19.93 -19.17 15.80
N ARG A 88 -20.29 -17.88 15.87
CA ARG A 88 -21.70 -17.46 15.89
C ARG A 88 -22.43 -17.95 14.63
N PRO A 89 -23.66 -18.48 14.74
CA PRO A 89 -24.40 -19.01 13.59
C PRO A 89 -24.75 -17.92 12.57
N LEU A 90 -24.99 -18.33 11.32
CA LEU A 90 -25.52 -17.46 10.27
C LEU A 90 -27.05 -17.41 10.35
N GLN A 91 -27.63 -16.24 10.16
CA GLN A 91 -29.08 -16.02 10.19
C GLN A 91 -29.73 -16.27 8.83
N HIS A 92 -28.99 -16.02 7.74
CA HIS A 92 -29.49 -16.04 6.37
C HIS A 92 -28.89 -17.19 5.53
N GLU A 93 -28.45 -18.28 6.16
CA GLU A 93 -27.77 -19.40 5.48
C GLU A 93 -28.61 -20.12 4.41
N ASN A 94 -29.93 -20.07 4.54
CA ASN A 94 -30.87 -20.81 3.68
C ASN A 94 -31.50 -19.94 2.58
N GLU A 95 -30.99 -18.72 2.37
CA GLU A 95 -31.51 -17.81 1.36
C GLU A 95 -30.41 -17.16 0.51
N GLN A 96 -30.76 -16.81 -0.73
CA GLN A 96 -29.91 -16.00 -1.62
C GLN A 96 -30.48 -14.59 -1.70
N SER A 97 -30.40 -13.86 -0.59
CA SER A 97 -30.89 -12.49 -0.45
C SER A 97 -29.73 -11.49 -0.34
N LEU A 98 -30.03 -10.20 -0.47
CA LEU A 98 -29.03 -9.16 -0.24
C LEU A 98 -28.57 -9.13 1.23
N GLN A 99 -29.48 -9.41 2.16
CA GLN A 99 -29.19 -9.53 3.59
C GLN A 99 -28.26 -10.70 3.88
N GLY A 100 -28.46 -11.83 3.20
CA GLY A 100 -27.53 -12.96 3.26
C GLY A 100 -26.16 -12.64 2.68
N LEU A 101 -26.10 -11.89 1.57
CA LEU A 101 -24.82 -11.41 1.04
C LEU A 101 -24.10 -10.48 2.03
N GLU A 102 -24.82 -9.56 2.65
CA GLU A 102 -24.28 -8.64 3.66
C GLU A 102 -23.71 -9.38 4.87
N GLU A 103 -24.46 -10.33 5.43
CA GLU A 103 -24.00 -11.17 6.54
C GLU A 103 -22.72 -11.95 6.18
N LEU A 104 -22.68 -12.53 4.97
CA LEU A 104 -21.50 -13.26 4.50
C LEU A 104 -20.29 -12.33 4.31
N VAL A 105 -20.50 -11.13 3.75
CA VAL A 105 -19.43 -10.14 3.60
C VAL A 105 -18.89 -9.70 4.96
N GLU A 106 -19.76 -9.38 5.92
CA GLU A 106 -19.36 -9.05 7.29
C GLU A 106 -18.57 -10.20 7.92
N ARG A 107 -19.03 -11.44 7.76
CA ARG A 107 -18.32 -12.62 8.29
C ARG A 107 -16.93 -12.79 7.69
N MET A 108 -16.79 -12.53 6.39
CA MET A 108 -15.51 -12.61 5.71
C MET A 108 -14.57 -11.48 6.14
N VAL A 109 -15.08 -10.27 6.36
CA VAL A 109 -14.31 -9.16 6.95
C VAL A 109 -13.75 -9.59 8.30
N GLU A 110 -14.60 -10.11 9.19
CA GLU A 110 -14.19 -10.58 10.51
C GLU A 110 -13.12 -11.68 10.45
N TYR A 111 -13.33 -12.68 9.60
CA TYR A 111 -12.37 -13.76 9.38
C TYR A 111 -11.01 -13.21 8.95
N TYR A 112 -10.98 -12.29 7.97
CA TYR A 112 -9.73 -11.72 7.49
C TYR A 112 -9.09 -10.74 8.47
N LYS A 113 -9.85 -10.07 9.34
CA LYS A 113 -9.29 -9.29 10.46
C LYS A 113 -8.54 -10.20 11.43
N CYS A 114 -9.11 -11.34 11.81
CA CYS A 114 -8.43 -12.34 12.64
C CYS A 114 -7.16 -12.87 11.93
N LYS A 115 -7.27 -13.26 10.66
CA LYS A 115 -6.13 -13.76 9.88
C LYS A 115 -5.02 -12.72 9.70
N HIS A 116 -5.38 -11.45 9.50
CA HIS A 116 -4.42 -10.35 9.46
C HIS A 116 -3.74 -10.15 10.82
N ALA A 117 -4.49 -10.18 11.92
CA ALA A 117 -3.95 -10.05 13.27
C ALA A 117 -2.95 -11.17 13.62
N GLU A 118 -3.28 -12.42 13.28
CA GLU A 118 -2.43 -13.60 13.51
C GLU A 118 -1.14 -13.58 12.67
N SER A 119 -1.27 -13.24 11.38
CA SER A 119 -0.13 -13.23 10.45
C SER A 119 0.67 -11.93 10.45
N GLY A 120 0.20 -10.89 11.14
CA GLY A 120 0.72 -9.54 11.02
C GLY A 120 0.57 -8.95 9.61
N GLY A 121 -0.44 -9.39 8.85
CA GLY A 121 -0.74 -8.92 7.49
C GLY A 121 0.16 -9.51 6.40
N LEU A 122 1.03 -10.48 6.73
CA LEU A 122 1.94 -11.11 5.76
C LEU A 122 1.34 -12.31 5.04
N ASP A 123 0.19 -12.82 5.49
CA ASP A 123 -0.53 -13.88 4.78
C ASP A 123 -1.19 -13.33 3.51
N ILE A 124 -1.02 -14.02 2.38
CA ILE A 124 -1.57 -13.62 1.07
C ILE A 124 -3.09 -13.44 1.15
N ASP A 125 -3.76 -14.30 1.90
CA ASP A 125 -5.21 -14.21 2.07
C ASP A 125 -5.63 -13.03 2.95
N ALA A 126 -4.77 -12.54 3.86
CA ALA A 126 -5.07 -11.34 4.63
C ALA A 126 -5.24 -10.11 3.72
N GLY A 127 -4.59 -10.11 2.55
CA GLY A 127 -4.79 -9.09 1.51
C GLY A 127 -6.21 -9.06 0.93
N LYS A 128 -7.03 -10.10 1.14
CA LYS A 128 -8.44 -10.09 0.73
C LYS A 128 -9.31 -9.21 1.64
N LEU A 129 -8.84 -8.86 2.84
CA LEU A 129 -9.59 -8.02 3.78
C LEU A 129 -10.10 -6.74 3.13
N SER A 130 -9.23 -5.99 2.44
CA SER A 130 -9.60 -4.74 1.77
C SER A 130 -10.66 -4.93 0.68
N LEU A 131 -10.73 -6.10 0.05
CA LEU A 131 -11.76 -6.39 -0.96
C LEU A 131 -13.13 -6.58 -0.30
N TYR A 132 -13.18 -7.25 0.86
CA TYR A 132 -14.42 -7.45 1.60
C TYR A 132 -14.87 -6.20 2.33
N GLU A 133 -13.94 -5.39 2.86
CA GLU A 133 -14.26 -4.06 3.42
C GLU A 133 -14.85 -3.15 2.34
N PHE A 134 -14.26 -3.13 1.13
CA PHE A 134 -14.83 -2.41 -0.01
C PHE A 134 -16.24 -2.91 -0.37
N ALA A 135 -16.46 -4.24 -0.39
CA ALA A 135 -17.77 -4.80 -0.65
C ALA A 135 -18.79 -4.40 0.44
N GLN A 136 -18.39 -4.37 1.70
CA GLN A 136 -19.21 -3.92 2.82
C GLN A 136 -19.60 -2.44 2.66
N GLU A 137 -18.64 -1.58 2.31
CA GLU A 137 -18.91 -0.17 2.00
C GLU A 137 -19.88 -0.02 0.83
N LEU A 138 -19.70 -0.80 -0.24
CA LEU A 138 -20.58 -0.77 -1.40
C LEU A 138 -22.02 -1.17 -1.06
N LEU A 139 -22.19 -2.19 -0.21
CA LEU A 139 -23.51 -2.60 0.28
C LEU A 139 -24.15 -1.47 1.10
N ALA A 140 -23.41 -0.87 2.04
CA ALA A 140 -23.90 0.26 2.83
C ALA A 140 -24.27 1.45 1.95
N GLU A 141 -23.48 1.77 0.92
CA GLU A 141 -23.78 2.80 -0.07
C GLU A 141 -25.03 2.50 -0.90
N TYR A 142 -25.30 1.23 -1.16
CA TYR A 142 -26.49 0.81 -1.88
C TYR A 142 -27.74 1.00 -1.01
N GLU A 143 -27.69 0.52 0.23
CA GLU A 143 -28.80 0.60 1.18
C GLU A 143 -29.17 2.04 1.53
N ASN A 144 -28.18 2.91 1.71
CA ASN A 144 -28.42 4.32 2.02
C ASN A 144 -28.77 5.18 0.77
N GLY A 145 -28.82 4.57 -0.42
CA GLY A 145 -29.17 5.23 -1.67
C GLY A 145 -28.10 6.14 -2.27
N SER A 146 -26.91 6.26 -1.66
CA SER A 146 -25.84 7.13 -2.16
C SER A 146 -25.32 6.70 -3.52
N LEU A 147 -25.28 5.39 -3.80
CA LEU A 147 -24.93 4.83 -5.11
C LEU A 147 -25.84 5.36 -6.22
N LEU A 148 -27.15 5.41 -5.97
CA LEU A 148 -28.13 5.94 -6.92
C LEU A 148 -27.88 7.43 -7.19
N GLU A 149 -27.59 8.20 -6.15
CA GLU A 149 -27.29 9.64 -6.27
C GLU A 149 -25.98 9.90 -7.02
N LYS A 150 -24.95 9.07 -6.84
CA LYS A 150 -23.70 9.14 -7.63
C LYS A 150 -24.01 8.98 -9.12
N ILE A 151 -24.76 7.95 -9.50
CA ILE A 151 -25.15 7.70 -10.90
C ILE A 151 -26.00 8.85 -11.48
N LYS A 152 -26.93 9.40 -10.69
CA LYS A 152 -27.74 10.55 -11.15
C LYS A 152 -26.89 11.79 -11.41
N LYS A 153 -25.82 12.02 -10.64
CA LYS A 153 -24.90 13.15 -10.84
C LYS A 153 -24.06 12.99 -12.10
N GLU A 154 -23.60 11.79 -12.42
CA GLU A 154 -22.80 11.53 -13.63
C GLU A 154 -23.60 11.57 -14.93
N LYS A 155 -24.94 11.40 -14.84
CA LYS A 155 -25.84 11.57 -16.00
C LYS A 155 -26.14 13.03 -16.34
N LYS A 156 -25.74 14.00 -15.52
CA LYS A 156 -25.88 15.44 -15.79
C LYS A 156 -24.63 15.99 -16.46
#